data_AF-A0A6V7JU61-F1
#
_entry.id   AF-A0A6V7JU61-F1
#
_cell.length_a   1.000
_cell.length_b   1.000
_cell.length_c   1.000
_cell.angle_alpha   90.00
_cell.angle_beta   90.00
_cell.angle_gamma   90.00
#
_symmetry.space_group_name_H-M   'P 1'
#
loop_
_entity.id
_entity.type
_entity.pdbx_description
1 polymer ?
#
loop_
_entity_poly.entity_id
_entity_poly.type
_entity_poly.pdbx_seq_one_letter_code
_entity_poly.pdbx_strand_id
1 'polypeptide(L)'
;IFGFVACRLASTHQVTKNIEIISEDSKPASSALGKDDDKSGKKPLLVMLSWLMAQPKHVNKYAHLYLEQGFDVLHVSSTPWQIMWPAKGTR
;
A
#
# COMPACT_ATOMS: atom_id res chain seq x y z
N ILE A 1 -4.53 -31.79 -4.96
CA ILE A 1 -3.53 -30.87 -4.39
C ILE A 1 -4.23 -29.54 -4.17
N PHE A 2 -4.75 -29.31 -2.97
CA PHE A 2 -5.41 -28.05 -2.60
C PHE A 2 -4.31 -27.06 -2.18
N GLY A 3 -4.04 -26.06 -3.02
CA GLY A 3 -3.14 -24.98 -2.68
C GLY A 3 -3.79 -24.09 -1.64
N PHE A 4 -3.23 -24.05 -0.42
CA PHE A 4 -3.53 -23.02 0.56
C PHE A 4 -3.07 -21.67 -0.01
N VAL A 5 -4.01 -20.87 -0.51
CA VAL A 5 -3.74 -19.44 -0.74
C VAL A 5 -3.76 -18.81 0.65
N ALA A 6 -2.58 -18.58 1.21
CA ALA A 6 -2.45 -17.80 2.43
C ALA A 6 -2.93 -16.37 2.13
N CYS A 7 -4.19 -16.07 2.43
CA CYS A 7 -4.67 -14.69 2.49
C CYS A 7 -3.97 -14.04 3.69
N ARG A 8 -2.78 -13.47 3.47
CA ARG A 8 -2.13 -12.64 4.47
C ARG A 8 -3.01 -11.42 4.74
N LEU A 9 -3.14 -11.06 6.01
CA LEU A 9 -3.92 -9.92 6.45
C LEU A 9 -3.13 -8.63 6.13
N ALA A 10 -3.26 -8.15 4.90
CA ALA A 10 -2.76 -6.84 4.51
C ALA A 10 -3.76 -5.78 4.97
N SER A 11 -3.30 -4.87 5.83
CA SER A 11 -4.08 -3.73 6.27
C SER A 11 -4.07 -2.68 5.15
N THR A 12 -5.25 -2.32 4.66
CA THR A 12 -5.40 -1.27 3.64
C THR A 12 -6.05 -0.06 4.29
N HIS A 13 -5.35 1.06 4.30
CA HIS A 13 -5.83 2.30 4.90
C HIS A 13 -5.97 3.40 3.83
N GLN A 14 -7.19 3.91 3.65
CA GLN A 14 -7.47 4.99 2.71
C GLN A 14 -7.10 6.34 3.32
N VAL A 15 -6.11 7.02 2.74
CA VAL A 15 -5.69 8.36 3.18
C VAL A 15 -6.53 9.43 2.50
N THR A 16 -6.74 9.28 1.19
CA THR A 16 -7.67 10.10 0.40
C THR A 16 -8.35 9.21 -0.65
N LYS A 17 -9.36 9.73 -1.34
CA LYS A 17 -10.05 9.01 -2.44
C LYS A 17 -9.10 8.40 -3.49
N ASN A 18 -7.91 8.97 -3.64
CA ASN A 18 -6.94 8.62 -4.67
C ASN A 18 -5.66 8.01 -4.07
N ILE A 19 -5.59 7.84 -2.75
CA ILE A 19 -4.38 7.42 -2.03
C ILE A 19 -4.73 6.36 -0.99
N GLU A 20 -4.14 5.19 -1.16
CA GLU A 20 -4.35 4.01 -0.34
C GLU A 20 -3.00 3.49 0.15
N ILE A 21 -2.85 3.34 1.46
CA ILE A 21 -1.68 2.68 2.06
C ILE A 21 -1.99 1.19 2.16
N ILE A 22 -1.07 0.36 1.69
CA ILE A 22 -1.09 -1.09 1.82
C ILE A 22 0.13 -1.48 2.67
N SER A 23 -0.13 -2.02 3.85
CA SER A 23 0.90 -2.46 4.79
C SER A 23 0.61 -3.86 5.29
N GLU A 24 1.67 -4.64 5.50
CA GLU A 24 1.59 -5.86 6.31
C GLU A 24 1.58 -5.45 7.78
N ASP A 25 0.47 -5.74 8.49
CA ASP A 25 0.43 -5.61 9.95
C ASP A 25 1.29 -6.73 10.56
N SER A 26 2.55 -6.40 10.81
CA SER A 26 3.44 -7.31 11.51
C SER A 26 3.10 -7.32 13.00
N LYS A 27 2.21 -8.27 13.38
CA LYS A 27 1.96 -8.93 14.69
C LYS A 27 0.66 -8.54 15.42
N PRO A 28 -0.14 -9.53 15.86
CA PRO A 28 -0.67 -9.50 17.22
C PRO A 28 0.49 -9.82 18.17
N ALA A 29 1.09 -8.80 18.79
CA ALA A 29 1.95 -9.03 19.95
C ALA A 29 1.06 -9.47 21.11
N SER A 30 1.05 -10.76 21.41
CA SER A 30 0.60 -11.29 22.69
C SER A 30 1.25 -10.48 23.82
N SER A 31 0.41 -9.84 24.64
CA SER A 31 0.66 -9.44 26.03
C SER A 31 2.11 -9.07 26.40
N ALA A 32 2.43 -7.77 26.41
CA ALA A 32 3.12 -7.11 27.52
C ALA A 32 3.46 -5.66 27.14
N LEU A 33 2.86 -4.75 27.89
CA LEU A 33 3.47 -3.55 28.45
C LEU A 33 4.51 -2.81 27.60
N GLY A 34 4.10 -1.61 27.13
CA GLY A 34 4.96 -0.44 26.97
C GLY A 34 6.24 -0.64 26.16
N LYS A 35 6.18 -0.35 24.86
CA LYS A 35 7.38 -0.16 24.06
C LYS A 35 7.22 1.02 23.11
N ASP A 36 7.63 2.18 23.62
CA ASP A 36 8.29 3.25 22.86
C ASP A 36 9.52 2.62 22.16
N ASP A 37 9.32 2.04 20.98
CA ASP A 37 10.40 1.55 20.12
C ASP A 37 10.57 2.53 18.95
N ASP A 38 11.31 3.62 19.19
CA ASP A 38 11.84 4.59 18.19
C ASP A 38 12.87 3.94 17.22
N LYS A 39 12.90 2.61 17.16
CA LYS A 39 13.74 1.76 16.30
C LYS A 39 13.00 0.52 15.78
N SER A 40 11.67 0.57 15.64
CA SER A 40 11.05 -0.35 14.68
C SER A 40 11.64 -0.04 13.30
N GLY A 41 12.31 -1.02 12.68
CA GLY A 41 13.07 -0.81 11.45
C GLY A 41 12.24 -0.05 10.43
N LYS A 42 12.65 1.18 10.11
CA LYS A 42 11.95 2.07 9.19
C LYS A 42 11.94 1.42 7.80
N LYS A 43 10.86 0.70 7.50
CA LYS A 43 10.64 0.10 6.20
C LYS A 43 10.52 1.21 5.15
N PRO A 44 11.24 1.11 4.03
CA PRO A 44 11.15 2.11 2.97
C PRO A 44 9.73 2.14 2.39
N LEU A 45 9.19 3.34 2.20
CA LEU A 45 7.89 3.56 1.57
C LEU A 45 8.05 3.60 0.05
N LEU A 46 7.41 2.68 -0.64
CA LEU A 46 7.27 2.64 -2.10
C LEU A 46 5.99 3.36 -2.52
N VAL A 47 6.11 4.32 -3.42
CA VAL A 47 4.93 4.96 -4.06
C VAL A 47 4.63 4.26 -5.37
N MET A 48 3.47 3.61 -5.44
CA MET A 48 2.99 2.90 -6.61
C MET A 48 1.93 3.73 -7.33
N LEU A 49 2.35 4.42 -8.38
CA LEU A 49 1.48 5.21 -9.25
C LEU A 49 0.79 4.30 -10.25
N SER A 50 -0.52 4.07 -10.09
CA SER A 50 -1.29 3.31 -11.08
C SER A 50 -1.75 4.21 -12.22
N TRP A 51 -1.41 3.80 -13.45
CA TRP A 51 -1.82 4.52 -14.65
C TRP A 51 -3.29 4.22 -14.99
N LEU A 52 -4.07 5.28 -15.22
CA LEU A 52 -5.34 5.28 -15.95
C LEU A 52 -6.28 4.11 -15.63
N MET A 53 -6.90 4.12 -14.43
CA MET A 53 -7.85 3.06 -14.04
C MET A 53 -7.26 1.65 -14.14
N ALA A 54 -5.99 1.48 -13.72
CA ALA A 54 -5.39 0.16 -13.64
C ALA A 54 -6.28 -0.79 -12.83
N GLN A 55 -6.47 -2.00 -13.36
CA GLN A 55 -7.30 -3.00 -12.70
C GLN A 55 -6.74 -3.35 -11.31
N PRO A 56 -7.57 -3.37 -10.25
CA PRO A 56 -7.12 -3.66 -8.88
C PRO A 56 -6.35 -4.99 -8.76
N LYS A 57 -6.67 -5.97 -9.60
CA LYS A 57 -5.97 -7.26 -9.67
C LYS A 57 -4.48 -7.12 -9.99
N HIS A 58 -4.13 -6.23 -10.91
CA HIS A 58 -2.73 -5.99 -11.25
C HIS A 58 -2.04 -5.17 -10.17
N VAL A 59 -2.74 -4.18 -9.61
CA VAL A 59 -2.23 -3.36 -8.51
C VAL A 59 -1.83 -4.24 -7.32
N ASN A 60 -2.74 -5.09 -6.86
CA ASN A 60 -2.48 -5.99 -5.74
C ASN A 60 -1.32 -6.95 -6.03
N LYS A 61 -1.23 -7.52 -7.24
CA LYS A 61 -0.13 -8.42 -7.59
C LYS A 61 1.24 -7.75 -7.40
N TYR A 62 1.39 -6.52 -7.88
CA TYR A 62 2.66 -5.78 -7.75
C TYR A 62 2.85 -5.27 -6.32
N ALA A 63 1.80 -4.81 -5.63
CA ALA A 63 1.88 -4.42 -4.24
C ALA A 63 2.39 -5.57 -3.36
N HIS A 64 1.86 -6.79 -3.53
CA HIS A 64 2.33 -7.97 -2.83
C HIS A 64 3.80 -8.27 -3.08
N LEU A 65 4.27 -8.18 -4.32
CA LEU A 65 5.67 -8.43 -4.67
C LEU A 65 6.63 -7.46 -3.94
N TYR A 66 6.23 -6.21 -3.71
CA TYR A 66 7.05 -5.23 -3.00
C TYR A 66 6.90 -5.31 -1.47
N LEU A 67 5.72 -5.71 -0.97
CA LEU A 67 5.53 -6.03 0.45
C LEU A 67 6.43 -7.20 0.86
N GLU A 68 6.54 -8.24 0.02
CA GLU A 68 7.43 -9.40 0.25
C GLU A 68 8.92 -9.00 0.33
N GLN A 69 9.30 -7.88 -0.28
CA GLN A 69 10.66 -7.32 -0.22
C GLN A 69 10.89 -6.43 1.01
N GLY A 70 9.87 -6.21 1.85
CA GLY A 70 9.96 -5.39 3.05
C GLY A 70 9.70 -3.90 2.83
N PHE A 71 9.07 -3.51 1.71
CA PHE A 71 8.61 -2.15 1.48
C PHE A 71 7.17 -1.96 1.98
N ASP A 72 6.85 -0.77 2.47
CA ASP A 72 5.44 -0.35 2.56
C ASP A 72 4.98 0.17 1.22
N VAL A 73 3.77 -0.13 0.78
CA VAL A 73 3.28 0.28 -0.54
C VAL A 73 2.18 1.32 -0.39
N LEU A 74 2.45 2.54 -0.87
CA LEU A 74 1.47 3.59 -1.07
C LEU A 74 0.94 3.52 -2.50
N HIS A 75 -0.27 3.01 -2.67
CA HIS A 75 -0.95 3.02 -3.95
C HIS A 75 -1.61 4.38 -4.20
N VAL A 76 -1.33 4.98 -5.35
CA VAL A 76 -1.97 6.22 -5.80
C VAL A 76 -2.72 5.94 -7.08
N SER A 77 -4.05 6.09 -7.03
CA SER A 77 -4.92 5.98 -8.19
C SER A 77 -5.16 7.37 -8.79
N SER A 78 -5.07 7.48 -10.11
CA SER A 78 -5.41 8.71 -10.83
C SER A 78 -6.49 8.44 -11.86
N THR A 79 -7.51 9.31 -11.88
CA THR A 79 -8.51 9.24 -12.95
C THR A 79 -7.94 9.88 -14.21
N PRO A 80 -8.17 9.29 -15.40
CA PRO A 80 -7.76 9.89 -16.67
C PRO A 80 -8.18 11.36 -16.82
N TRP A 81 -9.37 11.69 -16.30
CA TRP A 81 -9.93 13.04 -16.35
C TRP A 81 -9.09 14.08 -15.59
N GLN A 82 -8.53 13.72 -14.43
CA GLN A 82 -7.67 14.60 -13.65
C GLN A 82 -6.36 14.94 -14.37
N ILE A 83 -5.88 14.02 -15.23
CA ILE A 83 -4.68 14.24 -16.04
C ILE A 83 -5.01 15.10 -17.27
N MET A 84 -6.13 14.83 -17.93
CA MET A 84 -6.54 15.56 -19.14
C MET A 84 -6.96 17.01 -18.87
N TRP A 85 -7.45 17.33 -17.67
CA TRP A 85 -7.86 18.69 -17.33
C TRP A 85 -7.37 19.10 -15.92
N PRO A 86 -6.09 19.49 -15.78
CA PRO A 86 -5.56 19.90 -14.50
C PRO A 86 -6.24 21.19 -14.04
N ALA A 87 -6.88 21.16 -12.87
CA ALA A 87 -7.57 22.33 -12.30
C ALA A 87 -6.61 23.47 -11.89
N LYS A 88 -5.32 23.17 -11.76
CA LYS A 88 -4.26 24.10 -11.41
C LYS A 88 -3.02 23.78 -12.26
N GLY A 89 -2.50 24.77 -12.98
CA GLY A 89 -1.25 24.66 -13.72
C GLY A 89 -0.03 25.03 -12.86
N THR A 90 1.16 24.71 -13.36
CA THR A 90 2.44 25.11 -12.74
C THR A 90 2.63 26.62 -12.89
N ARG A 91 3.11 27.27 -11.83
CA ARG A 91 3.51 28.69 -11.84
C ARG A 91 4.97 28.84 -12.21
#